data_AF-A0AAN0R1H9-F1
#
_entry.id   AF-A0AAN0R1H9-F1
#
_cell.length_a   1.000
_cell.length_b   1.000
_cell.length_c   1.000
_cell.angle_alpha   90.00
_cell.angle_beta   90.00
_cell.angle_gamma   90.00
#
_symmetry.space_group_name_H-M   'P 1'
#
loop_
_entity.id
_entity.type
_entity.pdbx_description
1 polymer ?
#
loop_
_entity_poly.entity_id
_entity_poly.type
_entity_poly.pdbx_seq_one_letter_code
_entity_poly.pdbx_strand_id
1 'polypeptide(L)'
;MDQSIDLEAAKAAFFASGGQLVVLEGFEYVPFRQRKHPEPKPKRAKPIKQERAGERKSRAKARTAKIEELAKTMTCGEVAELLGETKTALWGVAARGGFRFFNPPKSARPLKVNAEPSQEDRDLADKIIAMRDAGKSRCRTTSELGIGNCRLVRILDEFGIDFPVQRRQG
;
A
#
# COMPACT_ATOMS: atom_id res chain seq x y z
N MET A 1 -39.79 -64.78 41.66
CA MET A 1 -38.44 -64.71 42.25
C MET A 1 -38.18 -63.24 42.50
N ASP A 2 -38.19 -62.84 43.77
CA ASP A 2 -38.12 -61.43 44.17
C ASP A 2 -36.66 -60.99 44.19
N GLN A 3 -36.26 -60.16 43.23
CA GLN A 3 -34.87 -59.77 42.96
C GLN A 3 -34.16 -59.10 44.15
N SER A 4 -34.93 -58.49 45.07
CA SER A 4 -34.40 -57.91 46.30
C SER A 4 -33.84 -58.97 47.24
N ILE A 5 -34.53 -60.10 47.38
CA ILE A 5 -34.14 -61.22 48.25
C ILE A 5 -32.87 -61.86 47.70
N ASP A 6 -32.80 -62.06 46.38
CA ASP A 6 -31.62 -62.64 45.72
C ASP A 6 -30.37 -61.77 45.88
N LEU A 7 -30.52 -60.44 45.84
CA LEU A 7 -29.41 -59.50 46.01
C LEU A 7 -28.90 -59.49 47.46
N GLU A 8 -29.80 -59.51 48.44
CA GLU A 8 -29.44 -59.59 49.85
C GLU A 8 -28.75 -60.91 50.18
N ALA A 9 -29.25 -62.03 49.63
CA ALA A 9 -28.62 -63.33 49.74
C ALA A 9 -27.21 -63.36 49.12
N ALA A 10 -27.03 -62.76 47.95
CA ALA A 10 -25.73 -62.67 47.28
C ALA A 10 -24.73 -61.81 48.06
N LYS A 11 -25.16 -60.68 48.63
CA LYS A 11 -24.33 -59.85 49.52
C LYS A 11 -23.93 -60.63 50.77
N ALA A 12 -24.89 -61.29 51.42
CA ALA A 12 -24.63 -62.10 52.61
C ALA A 12 -23.63 -63.23 52.31
N ALA A 13 -23.78 -63.92 51.18
CA ALA A 13 -22.86 -64.96 50.75
C ALA A 13 -21.43 -64.42 50.51
N PHE A 14 -21.29 -63.25 49.88
CA PHE A 14 -19.99 -62.60 49.64
C PHE A 14 -19.27 -62.28 50.96
N PHE A 15 -19.97 -61.67 51.94
CA PHE A 15 -19.39 -61.41 53.25
C PHE A 15 -19.13 -62.70 54.04
N ALA A 16 -20.01 -63.71 53.95
CA ALA A 16 -19.82 -65.01 54.60
C ALA A 16 -18.61 -65.78 54.05
N SER A 17 -18.29 -65.63 52.76
CA SER A 17 -17.06 -66.17 52.16
C SER A 17 -15.78 -65.42 52.54
N GLY A 18 -15.88 -64.37 53.37
CA GLY A 18 -14.75 -63.56 53.84
C GLY A 18 -14.40 -62.37 52.96
N GLY A 19 -15.28 -61.97 52.03
CA GLY A 19 -15.08 -60.79 51.21
C GLY A 19 -15.09 -59.49 52.03
N GLN A 20 -14.14 -58.60 51.75
CA GLN A 20 -14.07 -57.26 52.36
C GLN A 20 -14.18 -56.18 51.28
N LEU A 21 -14.88 -55.10 51.60
CA LEU A 21 -14.96 -53.92 50.75
C LEU A 21 -13.74 -53.03 51.01
N VAL A 22 -13.03 -52.67 49.95
CA VAL A 22 -11.95 -51.67 50.00
C VAL A 22 -12.46 -50.39 49.35
N VAL A 23 -12.55 -49.32 50.13
CA VAL A 23 -12.87 -47.98 49.62
C VAL A 23 -11.54 -47.24 49.42
N LEU A 24 -11.22 -46.88 48.17
CA LEU A 24 -10.02 -46.14 47.84
C LEU A 24 -10.26 -44.64 47.96
N GLU A 25 -9.30 -43.91 48.53
CA GLU A 25 -9.32 -42.45 48.58
C GLU A 25 -9.17 -41.84 47.18
N GLY A 26 -9.86 -40.72 46.94
CA GLY A 26 -9.82 -40.00 45.67
C GLY A 26 -8.48 -39.29 45.43
N PHE A 27 -8.21 -38.90 44.19
CA PHE A 27 -6.98 -38.16 43.85
C PHE A 27 -7.08 -36.68 44.22
N GLU A 28 -5.94 -36.06 44.59
CA GLU A 28 -5.82 -34.62 44.77
C GLU A 28 -5.08 -33.97 43.59
N TYR A 29 -5.62 -32.87 43.08
CA TYR A 29 -5.09 -32.20 41.89
C TYR A 29 -3.86 -31.32 42.20
N VAL A 30 -2.80 -31.46 41.39
CA VAL A 30 -1.60 -30.61 41.44
C VAL A 30 -1.44 -29.81 40.14
N PRO A 31 -1.31 -28.48 40.19
CA PRO A 31 -1.13 -27.64 39.00
C PRO A 31 0.16 -27.91 38.22
N PHE A 32 0.10 -27.72 36.89
CA PHE A 32 1.25 -27.89 36.01
C PHE A 32 2.34 -26.82 36.20
N ARG A 33 3.60 -27.23 36.04
CA ARG A 33 4.77 -26.33 36.10
C ARG A 33 4.82 -25.39 34.89
N GLN A 34 5.24 -24.15 35.10
CA GLN A 34 5.42 -23.17 34.02
C GLN A 34 6.56 -23.57 33.07
N ARG A 35 6.34 -23.43 31.76
CA ARG A 35 7.37 -23.67 30.73
C ARG A 35 8.40 -22.54 30.70
N LYS A 36 9.69 -22.87 30.56
CA LYS A 36 10.79 -21.91 30.35
C LYS A 36 11.40 -22.10 28.95
N HIS A 37 11.64 -21.00 28.25
CA HIS A 37 12.37 -21.00 26.98
C HIS A 37 13.89 -21.02 27.22
N PRO A 38 14.68 -21.65 26.33
CA PRO A 38 16.14 -21.61 26.43
C PRO A 38 16.67 -20.20 26.18
N GLU A 39 17.79 -19.86 26.83
CA GLU A 39 18.43 -18.55 26.66
C GLU A 39 18.96 -18.34 25.23
N PRO A 40 18.89 -17.09 24.70
CA PRO A 40 19.36 -16.78 23.35
C PRO A 40 20.88 -16.95 23.25
N LYS A 41 21.34 -17.72 22.24
CA LYS A 41 22.78 -17.92 21.98
C LYS A 41 23.46 -16.59 21.61
N PRO A 42 24.72 -16.35 22.07
CA PRO A 42 25.46 -15.14 21.71
C PRO A 42 25.75 -15.09 20.21
N LYS A 43 25.59 -13.90 19.60
CA LYS A 43 25.91 -13.67 18.17
C LYS A 43 27.42 -13.82 17.97
N ARG A 44 27.84 -14.68 17.03
CA ARG A 44 29.26 -14.79 16.62
C ARG A 44 29.74 -13.45 16.07
N ALA A 45 30.92 -13.01 16.52
CA ALA A 45 31.57 -11.83 15.96
C ALA A 45 31.90 -12.06 14.48
N LYS A 46 31.50 -11.13 13.62
CA LYS A 46 31.85 -11.19 12.19
C LYS A 46 33.37 -10.98 12.06
N PRO A 47 34.06 -11.75 11.20
CA PRO A 47 35.47 -11.49 10.93
C PRO A 47 35.62 -10.06 10.39
N ILE A 48 36.45 -9.26 11.05
CA ILE A 48 36.78 -7.91 10.60
C ILE A 48 37.59 -8.10 9.32
N LYS A 49 36.96 -7.93 8.15
CA LYS A 49 37.69 -7.84 6.88
C LYS A 49 38.55 -6.57 6.93
N GLN A 50 39.80 -6.70 7.35
CA GLN A 50 40.84 -5.69 7.22
C GLN A 50 41.24 -5.57 5.73
N GLU A 51 40.30 -5.20 4.87
CA GLU A 51 40.60 -4.97 3.46
C GLU A 51 40.52 -3.48 3.18
N ARG A 52 41.70 -2.84 3.18
CA ARG A 52 42.04 -1.70 2.31
C ARG A 52 40.97 -0.60 2.26
N ALA A 53 40.48 -0.17 3.43
CA ALA A 53 39.46 0.87 3.51
C ALA A 53 39.89 2.17 2.81
N GLY A 54 41.20 2.47 2.80
CA GLY A 54 41.78 3.60 2.08
C GLY A 54 41.69 3.47 0.55
N GLU A 55 42.10 2.33 -0.02
CA GLU A 55 42.09 2.10 -1.48
C GLU A 55 40.67 2.05 -2.05
N ARG A 56 39.70 1.53 -1.28
CA ARG A 56 38.29 1.54 -1.69
C ARG A 56 37.75 2.97 -1.74
N LYS A 57 38.10 3.80 -0.76
CA LYS A 57 37.71 5.21 -0.73
C LYS A 57 38.37 6.00 -1.85
N SER A 58 39.64 5.76 -2.17
CA SER A 58 40.33 6.46 -3.26
C SER A 58 39.75 6.10 -4.63
N ARG A 59 39.47 4.82 -4.89
CA ARG A 59 38.80 4.38 -6.12
C ARG A 59 37.39 4.96 -6.26
N ALA A 60 36.64 5.00 -5.16
CA ALA A 60 35.32 5.62 -5.16
C ALA A 60 35.38 7.12 -5.48
N LYS A 61 36.37 7.84 -4.92
CA LYS A 61 36.61 9.26 -5.20
C LYS A 61 37.02 9.52 -6.66
N ALA A 62 37.89 8.69 -7.22
CA ALA A 62 38.29 8.78 -8.62
C ALA A 62 37.09 8.54 -9.55
N ARG A 63 36.23 7.57 -9.21
CA ARG A 63 34.99 7.31 -9.97
C ARG A 63 34.00 8.46 -9.88
N THR A 64 33.81 9.07 -8.70
CA THR A 64 32.95 10.28 -8.59
C THR A 64 33.48 11.41 -9.44
N ALA A 65 34.78 11.68 -9.45
CA ALA A 65 35.36 12.76 -10.25
C ALA A 65 35.15 12.54 -11.75
N LYS A 66 35.35 11.31 -12.25
CA LYS A 66 35.09 10.97 -13.65
C LYS A 66 33.62 11.15 -14.03
N ILE A 67 32.69 10.73 -13.17
CA ILE A 67 31.26 10.87 -13.43
C ILE A 67 30.84 12.34 -13.35
N GLU A 68 31.46 13.13 -12.48
CA GLU A 68 31.20 14.57 -12.37
C GLU A 68 31.61 15.33 -13.64
N GLU A 69 32.74 14.99 -14.25
CA GLU A 69 33.15 15.56 -15.54
C GLU A 69 32.16 15.23 -16.65
N LEU A 70 31.72 13.98 -16.74
CA LEU A 70 30.72 13.54 -17.71
C LEU A 70 29.34 14.15 -17.47
N ALA A 71 28.97 14.38 -16.20
CA ALA A 71 27.68 14.93 -15.83
C ALA A 71 27.48 16.38 -16.30
N LYS A 72 28.57 17.12 -16.55
CA LYS A 72 28.50 18.50 -17.09
C LYS A 72 28.03 18.54 -18.54
N THR A 73 28.36 17.51 -19.32
CA THR A 73 28.11 17.47 -20.77
C THR A 73 26.97 16.55 -21.17
N MET A 74 26.77 15.45 -20.43
CA MET A 74 25.85 14.36 -20.80
C MET A 74 24.72 14.15 -19.80
N THR A 75 23.61 13.60 -20.30
CA THR A 75 22.48 13.21 -19.44
C THR A 75 22.78 11.94 -18.64
N CYS A 76 22.06 11.72 -17.54
CA CYS A 76 22.23 10.50 -16.73
C CYS A 76 22.02 9.21 -17.54
N GLY A 77 21.18 9.25 -18.60
CA GLY A 77 20.95 8.11 -19.48
C GLY A 77 22.15 7.80 -20.37
N GLU A 78 22.70 8.82 -21.00
CA GLU A 78 23.91 8.68 -21.83
C GLU A 78 25.10 8.20 -21.01
N VAL A 79 25.29 8.74 -19.80
CA VAL A 79 26.37 8.30 -18.90
C VAL A 79 26.17 6.84 -18.46
N ALA A 80 24.92 6.40 -18.26
CA ALA A 80 24.60 5.02 -17.93
C ALA A 80 24.98 4.05 -19.05
N GLU A 81 24.67 4.42 -20.30
CA GLU A 81 25.01 3.62 -21.49
C GLU A 81 26.52 3.58 -21.72
N LEU A 82 27.22 4.71 -21.56
CA LEU A 82 28.68 4.79 -21.75
C LEU A 82 29.46 3.96 -20.72
N LEU A 83 29.06 4.01 -19.45
CA LEU A 83 29.74 3.29 -18.37
C LEU A 83 29.22 1.85 -18.15
N GLY A 84 28.11 1.48 -18.79
CA GLY A 84 27.43 0.20 -18.56
C GLY A 84 26.85 0.09 -17.14
N GLU A 85 26.47 1.22 -16.54
CA GLU A 85 25.96 1.29 -15.17
C GLU A 85 24.46 1.57 -15.13
N THR A 86 23.80 1.18 -14.04
CA THR A 86 22.38 1.52 -13.87
C THR A 86 22.20 3.00 -13.52
N LYS A 87 21.12 3.61 -14.03
CA LYS A 87 20.76 5.00 -13.69
C LYS A 87 20.65 5.21 -12.17
N THR A 88 20.13 4.23 -11.44
CA THR A 88 20.01 4.28 -9.97
C THR A 88 21.36 4.35 -9.26
N ALA A 89 22.37 3.60 -9.73
CA ALA A 89 23.71 3.68 -9.19
C ALA A 89 24.33 5.07 -9.41
N LEU A 90 24.15 5.64 -10.61
CA LEU A 90 24.62 6.98 -10.96
C LEU A 90 23.96 8.08 -10.12
N TRP A 91 22.64 8.00 -9.88
CA TRP A 91 21.96 8.93 -8.96
C TRP A 91 22.52 8.83 -7.54
N GLY A 92 22.82 7.62 -7.07
CA GLY A 92 23.46 7.42 -5.78
C GLY A 92 24.88 7.98 -5.70
N VAL A 93 25.63 7.98 -6.81
CA VAL A 93 26.96 8.61 -6.90
C VAL A 93 26.84 10.13 -6.93
N ALA A 94 25.92 10.67 -7.73
CA ALA A 94 25.64 12.10 -7.82
C ALA A 94 25.21 12.68 -6.46
N ALA A 95 24.34 11.99 -5.72
CA ALA A 95 23.93 12.39 -4.37
C ALA A 95 25.10 12.42 -3.38
N ARG A 96 26.05 11.47 -3.49
CA ARG A 96 27.26 11.42 -2.66
C ARG A 96 28.31 12.45 -3.07
N GLY A 97 28.39 12.77 -4.36
CA GLY A 97 29.33 13.73 -4.94
C GLY A 97 28.84 15.17 -4.97
N GLY A 98 27.54 15.41 -4.72
CA GLY A 98 26.96 16.76 -4.69
C GLY A 98 26.78 17.42 -6.06
N PHE A 99 26.78 16.66 -7.15
CA PHE A 99 26.60 17.18 -8.51
C PHE A 99 25.30 16.69 -9.14
N ARG A 100 24.91 17.30 -10.27
CA ARG A 100 23.72 16.93 -11.05
C ARG A 100 24.13 16.69 -12.51
N PHE A 101 23.45 15.75 -13.15
CA PHE A 101 23.62 15.50 -14.59
C PHE A 101 22.99 16.63 -15.42
N PHE A 102 23.49 16.79 -16.64
CA PHE A 102 22.91 17.67 -17.63
C PHE A 102 21.43 17.29 -17.84
N ASN A 103 20.58 18.31 -17.83
CA ASN A 103 19.15 18.16 -18.04
C ASN A 103 18.78 19.02 -19.25
N PRO A 104 18.47 18.41 -20.41
CA PRO A 104 18.10 19.17 -21.59
C PRO A 104 16.85 20.01 -21.30
N PRO A 105 16.72 21.20 -21.89
CA PRO A 105 15.50 21.99 -21.76
C PRO A 105 14.32 21.13 -22.20
N LYS A 106 13.30 21.03 -21.34
CA LYS A 106 12.08 20.28 -21.68
C LYS A 106 11.50 20.89 -22.95
N SER A 107 11.22 20.07 -23.95
CA SER A 107 10.44 20.54 -25.09
C SER A 107 9.14 21.15 -24.57
N ALA A 108 8.78 22.30 -25.14
CA ALA A 108 7.51 22.94 -24.80
C ALA A 108 6.42 21.89 -24.96
N ARG A 109 5.59 21.72 -23.92
CA ARG A 109 4.44 20.82 -24.02
C ARG A 109 3.66 21.21 -25.27
N PRO A 110 3.31 20.26 -26.15
CA PRO A 110 2.49 20.59 -27.30
C PRO A 110 1.27 21.33 -26.77
N LEU A 111 0.97 22.50 -27.33
CA LEU A 111 -0.22 23.24 -26.99
C LEU A 111 -1.39 22.26 -27.11
N LYS A 112 -2.20 22.12 -26.06
CA LYS A 112 -3.45 21.40 -26.17
C LYS A 112 -4.27 22.16 -27.22
N VAL A 113 -4.36 21.59 -28.42
CA VAL A 113 -5.29 22.09 -29.43
C VAL A 113 -6.67 21.85 -28.84
N ASN A 114 -7.35 22.91 -28.42
CA ASN A 114 -8.76 22.82 -28.08
C ASN A 114 -9.45 22.40 -29.38
N ALA A 115 -9.98 21.18 -29.41
CA ALA A 115 -10.76 20.73 -30.55
C ALA A 115 -11.95 21.67 -30.70
N GLU A 116 -12.24 22.08 -31.94
CA GLU A 116 -13.43 22.86 -32.25
C GLU A 116 -14.69 22.19 -31.68
N PRO A 117 -15.68 22.96 -31.21
CA PRO A 117 -16.90 22.42 -30.62
C PRO A 117 -17.57 21.46 -31.59
N SER A 118 -17.70 20.20 -31.17
CA SER A 118 -18.42 19.19 -31.96
C SER A 118 -19.89 19.59 -32.10
N GLN A 119 -20.55 19.09 -33.14
CA GLN A 119 -22.01 19.26 -33.28
C GLN A 119 -22.74 18.74 -32.03
N GLU A 120 -22.25 17.68 -31.41
CA GLU A 120 -22.78 17.16 -30.14
C GLU A 120 -22.73 18.18 -29.00
N ASP A 121 -21.69 19.01 -28.95
CA ASP A 121 -21.53 20.01 -27.90
C ASP A 121 -22.51 21.19 -28.13
N ARG A 122 -22.83 21.51 -29.39
CA ARG A 122 -23.89 22.47 -29.74
C ARG A 122 -25.26 21.96 -29.32
N ASP A 123 -25.59 20.72 -29.68
CA ASP A 123 -26.87 20.11 -29.31
C ASP A 123 -27.01 19.99 -27.78
N LEU A 124 -25.89 19.77 -27.07
CA LEU A 124 -25.88 19.76 -25.62
C LEU A 124 -26.04 21.16 -25.03
N ALA A 125 -25.42 22.17 -25.62
CA ALA A 125 -25.58 23.57 -25.21
C ALA A 125 -27.05 24.00 -25.29
N ASP A 126 -27.75 23.65 -26.38
CA ASP A 126 -29.18 23.94 -26.54
C ASP A 126 -30.04 23.27 -25.46
N LYS A 127 -29.73 22.00 -25.13
CA LYS A 127 -30.39 21.29 -24.02
C LYS A 127 -30.11 21.93 -22.67
N ILE A 128 -28.87 22.37 -22.43
CA ILE A 128 -28.47 23.06 -21.20
C ILE A 128 -29.23 24.38 -21.06
N ILE A 129 -29.40 25.14 -22.15
CA ILE A 129 -30.19 26.38 -22.17
C ILE A 129 -31.65 26.11 -21.84
N ALA A 130 -32.28 25.12 -22.49
CA ALA A 130 -33.68 24.76 -22.21
C ALA A 130 -33.87 24.35 -20.73
N MET A 131 -32.90 23.65 -20.16
CA MET A 131 -32.93 23.22 -18.75
C MET A 131 -32.71 24.38 -17.78
N ARG A 132 -31.85 25.34 -18.14
CA ARG A 132 -31.65 26.59 -17.40
C ARG A 132 -32.94 27.39 -17.38
N ASP A 133 -33.60 27.56 -18.53
CA ASP A 133 -34.83 28.33 -18.66
C ASP A 133 -36.01 27.66 -17.91
N ALA A 134 -35.98 26.33 -17.80
CA ALA A 134 -36.87 25.57 -16.91
C ALA A 134 -36.54 25.71 -15.41
N GLY A 135 -35.53 26.52 -15.03
CA GLY A 135 -35.15 26.80 -13.65
C GLY A 135 -34.34 25.72 -12.95
N LYS A 136 -33.77 24.75 -13.69
CA LYS A 136 -33.00 23.65 -13.10
C LYS A 136 -31.59 24.09 -12.71
N SER A 137 -31.07 23.49 -11.63
CA SER A 137 -29.71 23.74 -11.13
C SER A 137 -28.66 23.08 -12.01
N ARG A 138 -27.41 23.58 -11.99
CA ARG A 138 -26.26 22.95 -12.67
C ARG A 138 -26.15 21.45 -12.34
N CYS A 139 -26.23 21.10 -11.06
CA CYS A 139 -26.16 19.70 -10.61
C CYS A 139 -27.31 18.86 -11.16
N ARG A 140 -28.54 19.39 -11.16
CA ARG A 140 -29.69 18.69 -11.71
C ARG A 140 -29.57 18.49 -13.22
N THR A 141 -29.07 19.49 -13.93
CA THR A 141 -28.76 19.40 -15.37
C THR A 141 -27.69 18.35 -15.66
N THR A 142 -26.62 18.23 -14.85
CA THR A 142 -25.62 17.15 -15.02
C THR A 142 -26.22 15.76 -14.81
N SER A 143 -27.08 15.61 -13.80
CA SER A 143 -27.71 14.32 -13.51
C SER A 143 -28.73 13.92 -14.56
N GLU A 144 -29.52 14.86 -15.07
CA GLU A 144 -30.54 14.57 -16.08
C GLU A 144 -29.95 14.36 -17.49
N LEU A 145 -28.90 15.08 -17.86
CA LEU A 145 -28.20 14.89 -19.15
C LEU A 145 -27.14 13.78 -19.11
N GLY A 146 -26.87 13.18 -17.94
CA GLY A 146 -25.87 12.13 -17.78
C GLY A 146 -24.43 12.58 -18.08
N ILE A 147 -24.14 13.87 -17.94
CA ILE A 147 -22.84 14.45 -18.29
C ILE A 147 -22.00 14.76 -17.04
N GLY A 148 -20.68 14.55 -17.14
CA GLY A 148 -19.75 14.90 -16.08
C GLY A 148 -19.60 16.42 -15.91
N ASN A 149 -19.34 16.87 -14.68
CA ASN A 149 -19.21 18.30 -14.36
C ASN A 149 -18.12 19.00 -15.19
N CYS A 150 -16.99 18.34 -15.48
CA CYS A 150 -15.94 18.91 -16.33
C CYS A 150 -16.42 19.17 -17.77
N ARG A 151 -17.26 18.28 -18.32
CA ARG A 151 -17.85 18.45 -19.67
C ARG A 151 -18.86 19.59 -19.65
N LEU A 152 -19.68 19.69 -18.61
CA LEU A 152 -20.61 20.81 -18.44
C LEU A 152 -19.84 22.14 -18.40
N VAL A 153 -18.86 22.29 -17.51
CA VAL A 153 -18.08 23.54 -17.37
C VAL A 153 -17.43 23.94 -18.70
N ARG A 154 -16.81 23.00 -19.42
CA ARG A 154 -16.25 23.28 -20.75
C ARG A 154 -17.29 23.90 -21.69
N ILE A 155 -18.48 23.33 -21.74
CA ILE A 155 -19.56 23.79 -22.64
C ILE A 155 -20.12 25.14 -22.15
N LEU A 156 -20.22 25.37 -20.85
CA LEU A 156 -20.62 26.69 -20.32
C LEU A 156 -19.64 27.78 -20.73
N ASP A 157 -18.33 27.51 -20.62
CA ASP A 157 -17.27 28.46 -20.98
C ASP A 157 -17.22 28.68 -22.51
N GLU A 158 -17.37 27.61 -23.30
CA GLU A 158 -17.29 27.63 -24.75
C GLU A 158 -18.49 28.34 -25.41
N PHE A 159 -19.69 28.18 -24.85
CA PHE A 159 -20.92 28.79 -25.37
C PHE A 159 -21.39 30.01 -24.56
N GLY A 160 -20.65 30.43 -23.53
CA GLY A 160 -20.95 31.62 -22.72
C GLY A 160 -22.27 31.50 -21.93
N ILE A 161 -22.64 30.31 -21.48
CA ILE A 161 -23.91 30.05 -20.77
C ILE A 161 -23.70 30.22 -19.27
N ASP A 162 -24.37 31.19 -18.66
CA ASP A 162 -24.40 31.32 -17.20
C ASP A 162 -25.70 30.76 -16.59
N PHE A 163 -25.59 30.19 -15.39
CA PHE A 163 -26.72 29.72 -14.59
C PHE A 163 -26.98 30.71 -13.46
N PRO A 164 -28.25 31.02 -13.16
CA PRO A 164 -28.57 31.89 -12.04
C PRO A 164 -28.08 31.29 -10.73
N VAL A 165 -27.46 32.12 -9.88
CA VAL A 165 -27.01 31.72 -8.55
C VAL A 165 -28.23 31.35 -7.71
N GLN A 166 -28.45 30.05 -7.53
CA GLN A 166 -29.49 29.58 -6.62
C GLN A 166 -29.09 29.90 -5.18
N ARG A 167 -29.77 30.88 -4.59
CA ARG A 167 -29.71 31.12 -3.15
C ARG A 167 -30.28 29.88 -2.47
N ARG A 168 -29.53 29.29 -1.53
CA ARG A 168 -30.01 28.20 -0.69
C ARG A 168 -31.25 28.69 0.06
N GLN A 169 -32.44 28.33 -0.42
CA GLN A 169 -33.63 28.40 0.43
C GLN A 169 -33.50 27.21 1.37
N GLY A 170 -33.30 27.53 2.65
CA GLY A 170 -33.08 26.57 3.74
C GLY A 170 -34.32 25.77 4.06
#